data_AF-A0A7Y4ERT5-F1
#
_entry.id   AF-A0A7Y4ERT5-F1
#
_cell.length_a   1.000
_cell.length_b   1.000
_cell.length_c   1.000
_cell.angle_alpha   90.00
_cell.angle_beta   90.00
_cell.angle_gamma   90.00
#
_symmetry.space_group_name_H-M   'P 1'
#
loop_
_entity.id
_entity.type
_entity.pdbx_description
1 polymer ?
#
loop_
_entity_poly.entity_id
_entity_poly.type
_entity_poly.pdbx_seq_one_letter_code
_entity_poly.pdbx_strand_id
1 'polypeptide(L)'
;MKPRKTHEIINGVLKPTRFFGSKAEAKDQAFHKFIIQATDDEFERAINVIIKDDEIFSSLSQSKLDINNIFETLIYGEQDINGHKAIYLYDAIFSREIDKLAFFNDNKIIIEDLFVKGEYSKVEKLLLDLNDKVGYSIWSINLQFNLYTAKKEYSKIDEFLDNLKSQNDHSIFSDIVRVSGWKLQTVDSKLILESMVRRPNKEFIEGGASNIAAFYSLLCLPSSLYEDVDLLHSINWLQRLPLVDLFDCFCKVIESALIKKSLESNDRTILLRVFKNLESKISSIKISNIISSLEERGFDDSQVKFDQQINDYCEGKYDAVIDYLENDVSSNSNIITKINMYAKSYIYTSRKPAGLPDVLREIINNLISIYSLEDANQSVEQLVDLAIKYSSLELSEHILISIVKSAPYFFSSENKKNIVLKSNFLNCPLTPLSYNLHTPPSMYVKSNSKDLPLHLKVKKDTIESITSSSSTAHELVDQYYNLSPIKKDAIELKVQYLLQIGDIDEIIDFSASELINNPSSNVCIPLEYITTEIENDSIYTIDSVICGYFHNHFSDLDGSALLNEVFEEYFFSLGIERPSELVTKELNSKNIFLLKNISKIDVMD
;
A
#
# COMPACT_ATOMS: atom_id res chain seq x y z
N MET A 1 -10.64 -47.79 0.05
CA MET A 1 -10.16 -48.22 1.38
C MET A 1 -11.14 -47.72 2.43
N LYS A 2 -11.39 -48.45 3.53
CA LYS A 2 -12.16 -47.89 4.66
C LYS A 2 -11.31 -46.80 5.34
N PRO A 3 -11.90 -45.64 5.70
CA PRO A 3 -11.15 -44.56 6.35
C PRO A 3 -10.62 -45.05 7.71
N ARG A 4 -9.35 -44.76 8.02
CA ARG A 4 -8.77 -45.14 9.31
C ARG A 4 -9.44 -44.32 10.42
N LYS A 5 -9.54 -44.88 11.62
CA LYS A 5 -10.12 -44.12 12.75
C LYS A 5 -9.10 -43.08 13.23
N THR A 6 -9.56 -41.88 13.60
CA THR A 6 -8.70 -40.76 14.01
C THR A 6 -7.69 -41.13 15.10
N HIS A 7 -8.10 -41.91 16.11
CA HIS A 7 -7.20 -42.35 17.18
C HIS A 7 -6.10 -43.32 16.71
N GLU A 8 -6.35 -44.10 15.66
CA GLU A 8 -5.35 -45.01 15.09
C GLU A 8 -4.29 -44.21 14.33
N ILE A 9 -4.72 -43.17 13.61
CA ILE A 9 -3.83 -42.24 12.89
C ILE A 9 -2.94 -41.50 13.89
N ILE A 10 -3.53 -40.87 14.90
CA ILE A 10 -2.80 -40.11 15.93
C ILE A 10 -1.81 -41.01 16.67
N ASN A 11 -2.24 -42.20 17.13
CA ASN A 11 -1.33 -43.13 17.81
C ASN A 11 -0.24 -43.65 16.88
N GLY A 12 -0.52 -43.82 15.59
CA GLY A 12 0.45 -44.22 14.58
C GLY A 12 1.61 -43.22 14.43
N VAL A 13 1.34 -41.93 14.61
CA VAL A 13 2.35 -40.87 14.58
C VAL A 13 3.02 -40.69 15.94
N LEU A 14 2.25 -40.54 17.02
CA LEU A 14 2.76 -40.17 18.34
C LEU A 14 3.36 -41.35 19.13
N LYS A 15 3.01 -42.59 18.78
CA LYS A 15 3.48 -43.81 19.45
C LYS A 15 3.91 -44.86 18.42
N PRO A 16 4.96 -44.57 17.62
CA PRO A 16 5.43 -45.52 16.61
C PRO A 16 5.89 -46.81 17.31
N THR A 17 5.32 -47.95 16.87
CA THR A 17 5.51 -49.25 17.54
C THR A 17 6.72 -50.03 17.04
N ARG A 18 7.30 -49.65 15.90
CA ARG A 18 8.49 -50.27 15.31
C ARG A 18 9.36 -49.20 14.64
N PHE A 19 10.59 -49.04 15.12
CA PHE A 19 11.57 -48.13 14.53
C PHE A 19 13.00 -48.59 14.82
N PHE A 20 13.93 -48.20 13.95
CA PHE A 20 15.36 -48.27 14.18
C PHE A 20 15.84 -46.84 14.49
N GLY A 21 16.65 -46.67 15.55
CA GLY A 21 17.11 -45.35 16.00
C GLY A 21 16.35 -44.83 17.23
N SER A 22 16.26 -43.50 17.37
CA SER A 22 15.60 -42.87 18.52
C SER A 22 14.08 -42.80 18.33
N LYS A 23 13.33 -42.72 19.45
CA LYS A 23 11.88 -42.56 19.40
C LYS A 23 11.46 -41.24 18.74
N ALA A 24 12.25 -40.19 18.90
CA ALA A 24 12.03 -38.89 18.29
C ALA A 24 12.16 -38.97 16.76
N GLU A 25 13.22 -39.60 16.25
CA GLU A 25 13.40 -39.85 14.81
C GLU A 25 12.24 -40.67 14.23
N ALA A 26 11.77 -41.67 14.97
CA ALA A 26 10.64 -42.49 14.55
C ALA A 26 9.32 -41.72 14.47
N LYS A 27 9.08 -40.82 15.43
CA LYS A 27 7.91 -39.94 15.43
C LYS A 27 7.97 -38.97 14.25
N ASP A 28 9.13 -38.35 14.03
CA ASP A 28 9.35 -37.42 12.94
C ASP A 28 9.12 -38.10 11.58
N GLN A 29 9.71 -39.27 11.35
CA GLN A 29 9.44 -40.09 10.16
C GLN A 29 7.95 -40.44 9.99
N ALA A 30 7.28 -40.81 11.09
CA ALA A 30 5.85 -41.11 11.06
C ALA A 30 5.00 -39.86 10.74
N PHE A 31 5.43 -38.68 11.20
CA PHE A 31 4.82 -37.40 10.88
C PHE A 31 5.01 -37.04 9.40
N HIS A 32 6.23 -37.11 8.86
CA HIS A 32 6.49 -36.93 7.43
C HIS A 32 5.61 -37.85 6.58
N LYS A 33 5.50 -39.13 6.97
CA LYS A 33 4.63 -40.09 6.28
C LYS A 33 3.15 -39.71 6.37
N PHE A 34 2.70 -39.19 7.50
CA PHE A 34 1.33 -38.72 7.68
C PHE A 34 1.04 -37.52 6.76
N ILE A 35 1.94 -36.54 6.67
CA ILE A 35 1.77 -35.37 5.79
C ILE A 35 1.52 -35.81 4.34
N ILE A 36 2.38 -36.69 3.83
CA ILE A 36 2.35 -37.16 2.43
C ILE A 36 1.16 -38.07 2.15
N GLN A 37 0.86 -39.02 3.05
CA GLN A 37 -0.04 -40.14 2.74
C GLN A 37 -1.47 -40.00 3.28
N ALA A 38 -1.74 -39.10 4.22
CA ALA A 38 -3.09 -38.92 4.76
C ALA A 38 -4.04 -38.37 3.68
N THR A 39 -5.31 -38.77 3.70
CA THR A 39 -6.34 -38.06 2.91
C THR A 39 -6.64 -36.71 3.56
N ASP A 40 -7.25 -35.77 2.82
CA ASP A 40 -7.61 -34.44 3.38
C ASP A 40 -8.48 -34.56 4.66
N ASP A 41 -9.49 -35.43 4.64
CA ASP A 41 -10.33 -35.78 5.81
C ASP A 41 -9.56 -36.37 7.00
N GLU A 42 -8.53 -37.18 6.73
CA GLU A 42 -7.69 -37.77 7.78
C GLU A 42 -6.75 -36.72 8.35
N PHE A 43 -6.24 -35.84 7.50
CA PHE A 43 -5.36 -34.74 7.86
C PHE A 43 -6.07 -33.75 8.78
N GLU A 44 -7.22 -33.22 8.35
CA GLU A 44 -8.05 -32.27 9.09
C GLU A 44 -8.39 -32.77 10.50
N ARG A 45 -8.77 -34.05 10.63
CA ARG A 45 -9.21 -34.61 11.93
C ARG A 45 -8.05 -34.89 12.89
N ALA A 46 -6.81 -34.97 12.43
CA ALA A 46 -5.67 -35.44 13.24
C ALA A 46 -4.58 -34.38 13.47
N ILE A 47 -4.34 -33.46 12.52
CA ILE A 47 -3.20 -32.54 12.55
C ILE A 47 -3.15 -31.68 13.82
N ASN A 48 -4.31 -31.14 14.25
CA ASN A 48 -4.45 -30.32 15.45
C ASN A 48 -4.06 -31.05 16.75
N VAL A 49 -4.12 -32.38 16.78
CA VAL A 49 -3.70 -33.18 17.93
C VAL A 49 -2.22 -33.56 17.81
N ILE A 50 -1.77 -33.90 16.61
CA ILE A 50 -0.38 -34.31 16.35
C ILE A 50 0.58 -33.14 16.63
N ILE A 51 0.27 -31.93 16.13
CA ILE A 51 1.10 -30.73 16.30
C ILE A 51 1.27 -30.31 17.77
N LYS A 52 0.39 -30.75 18.67
CA LYS A 52 0.53 -30.48 20.13
C LYS A 52 1.66 -31.26 20.79
N ASP A 53 2.21 -32.29 20.15
CA ASP A 53 3.39 -33.00 20.65
C ASP A 53 4.65 -32.14 20.44
N ASP A 54 5.40 -31.87 21.50
CA ASP A 54 6.56 -30.97 21.47
C ASP A 54 7.69 -31.49 20.57
N GLU A 55 7.90 -32.81 20.51
CA GLU A 55 8.93 -33.40 19.66
C GLU A 55 8.61 -33.16 18.18
N ILE A 56 7.34 -33.33 17.77
CA ILE A 56 6.89 -33.02 16.41
C ILE A 56 6.99 -31.51 16.13
N PHE A 57 6.49 -30.66 17.03
CA PHE A 57 6.52 -29.23 16.79
C PHE A 57 7.95 -28.69 16.67
N SER A 58 8.88 -29.25 17.45
CA SER A 58 10.30 -28.86 17.43
C SER A 58 11.01 -29.11 16.09
N SER A 59 10.45 -29.94 15.21
CA SER A 59 11.00 -30.16 13.86
C SER A 59 10.52 -29.13 12.82
N LEU A 60 9.56 -28.27 13.18
CA LEU A 60 9.03 -27.21 12.30
C LEU A 60 9.77 -25.88 12.48
N SER A 61 9.81 -25.06 11.43
CA SER A 61 10.43 -23.72 11.42
C SER A 61 9.85 -22.82 12.50
N GLN A 62 8.56 -22.94 12.80
CA GLN A 62 7.83 -22.07 13.73
C GLN A 62 8.19 -22.32 15.20
N SER A 63 8.94 -23.37 15.49
CA SER A 63 9.52 -23.62 16.82
C SER A 63 10.90 -22.99 17.02
N LYS A 64 11.54 -22.53 15.93
CA LYS A 64 12.91 -22.01 15.95
C LYS A 64 12.91 -20.52 16.28
N LEU A 65 13.76 -20.12 17.22
CA LEU A 65 13.82 -18.75 17.72
C LEU A 65 15.04 -17.97 17.21
N ASP A 66 16.12 -18.67 16.86
CA ASP A 66 17.40 -18.06 16.49
C ASP A 66 17.51 -17.76 14.99
N ILE A 67 18.27 -16.72 14.65
CA ILE A 67 18.50 -16.26 13.27
C ILE A 67 19.08 -17.37 12.38
N ASN A 68 20.00 -18.18 12.92
CA ASN A 68 20.65 -19.27 12.17
C ASN A 68 19.69 -20.37 11.69
N ASN A 69 18.46 -20.43 12.22
CA ASN A 69 17.48 -21.44 11.82
C ASN A 69 16.47 -20.93 10.79
N ILE A 70 16.48 -19.64 10.46
CA ILE A 70 15.56 -19.06 9.47
C ILE A 70 15.83 -19.71 8.11
N PHE A 71 14.80 -20.29 7.50
CA PHE A 71 14.82 -21.02 6.22
C PHE A 71 15.57 -22.36 6.17
N GLU A 72 16.26 -22.76 7.25
CA GLU A 72 17.02 -24.02 7.34
C GLU A 72 16.15 -25.28 7.42
N THR A 73 14.90 -25.15 7.86
CA THR A 73 14.02 -26.31 8.05
C THR A 73 13.50 -26.83 6.72
N LEU A 74 13.55 -28.15 6.53
CA LEU A 74 13.00 -28.82 5.35
C LEU A 74 11.50 -28.55 5.20
N ILE A 75 11.06 -28.40 3.94
CA ILE A 75 9.65 -28.19 3.61
C ILE A 75 9.07 -29.35 2.83
N TYR A 76 7.75 -29.50 2.92
CA TYR A 76 6.98 -30.38 2.05
C TYR A 76 6.68 -29.64 0.75
N GLY A 77 7.10 -30.20 -0.39
CA GLY A 77 6.86 -29.60 -1.71
C GLY A 77 5.39 -29.78 -2.15
N GLU A 78 5.02 -29.20 -3.29
CA GLU A 78 3.64 -29.29 -3.82
C GLU A 78 3.22 -30.72 -4.16
N GLN A 79 4.19 -31.61 -4.41
CA GLN A 79 3.96 -33.04 -4.61
C GLN A 79 3.66 -33.79 -3.31
N ASP A 80 4.08 -33.23 -2.17
CA ASP A 80 3.96 -33.82 -0.84
C ASP A 80 2.73 -33.28 -0.09
N ILE A 81 2.44 -31.99 -0.24
CA ILE A 81 1.32 -31.31 0.42
C ILE A 81 0.59 -30.37 -0.55
N ASN A 82 -0.72 -30.56 -0.68
CA ASN A 82 -1.58 -29.65 -1.43
C ASN A 82 -1.89 -28.38 -0.62
N GLY A 83 -2.39 -27.33 -1.28
CA GLY A 83 -2.70 -26.05 -0.64
C GLY A 83 -3.67 -26.17 0.54
N HIS A 84 -4.72 -27.00 0.42
CA HIS A 84 -5.68 -27.22 1.52
C HIS A 84 -5.00 -27.76 2.78
N LYS A 85 -4.19 -28.82 2.65
CA LYS A 85 -3.44 -29.41 3.77
C LYS A 85 -2.43 -28.43 4.35
N ALA A 86 -1.79 -27.60 3.53
CA ALA A 86 -0.91 -26.54 4.01
C ALA A 86 -1.67 -25.53 4.89
N ILE A 87 -2.87 -25.08 4.46
CA ILE A 87 -3.74 -24.22 5.28
C ILE A 87 -4.11 -24.89 6.61
N TYR A 88 -4.45 -26.18 6.59
CA TYR A 88 -4.73 -26.95 7.82
C TYR A 88 -3.52 -27.09 8.75
N LEU A 89 -2.32 -27.25 8.19
CA LEU A 89 -1.08 -27.26 8.95
C LEU A 89 -0.86 -25.91 9.63
N TYR A 90 -1.06 -24.81 8.91
CA TYR A 90 -0.94 -23.45 9.45
C TYR A 90 -1.97 -23.18 10.54
N ASP A 91 -3.24 -23.56 10.35
CA ASP A 91 -4.27 -23.46 11.40
C ASP A 91 -3.86 -24.21 12.68
N ALA A 92 -3.28 -25.41 12.55
CA ALA A 92 -2.81 -26.18 13.70
C ALA A 92 -1.64 -25.51 14.43
N ILE A 93 -0.69 -24.95 13.68
CA ILE A 93 0.45 -24.20 14.22
C ILE A 93 -0.04 -22.93 14.92
N PHE A 94 -0.91 -22.16 14.27
CA PHE A 94 -1.46 -20.93 14.83
C PHE A 94 -2.28 -21.20 16.10
N SER A 95 -3.11 -22.25 16.09
CA SER A 95 -3.90 -22.67 17.26
C SER A 95 -3.02 -23.01 18.45
N ARG A 96 -1.88 -23.69 18.20
CA ARG A 96 -0.93 -24.09 19.24
C ARG A 96 -0.25 -22.88 19.87
N GLU A 97 0.22 -21.94 19.06
CA GLU A 97 1.03 -20.80 19.50
C GLU A 97 0.25 -19.47 19.54
N ILE A 98 -1.09 -19.55 19.63
CA ILE A 98 -1.99 -18.39 19.52
C ILE A 98 -1.68 -17.27 20.52
N ASP A 99 -1.17 -17.61 21.71
CA ASP A 99 -0.81 -16.62 22.73
C ASP A 99 0.45 -15.81 22.34
N LYS A 100 1.39 -16.42 21.61
CA LYS A 100 2.54 -15.71 21.04
C LYS A 100 2.11 -14.81 19.88
N LEU A 101 1.19 -15.28 19.04
CA LEU A 101 0.64 -14.50 17.94
C LEU A 101 -0.16 -13.29 18.43
N ALA A 102 -1.00 -13.46 19.46
CA ALA A 102 -1.70 -12.36 20.11
C ALA A 102 -0.71 -11.33 20.68
N PHE A 103 0.32 -11.80 21.41
CA PHE A 103 1.36 -10.93 21.93
C PHE A 103 2.11 -10.17 20.83
N PHE A 104 2.45 -10.82 19.72
CA PHE A 104 3.07 -10.17 18.56
C PHE A 104 2.16 -9.10 17.96
N ASN A 105 0.89 -9.43 17.70
CA ASN A 105 -0.08 -8.51 17.10
C ASN A 105 -0.27 -7.23 17.92
N ASP A 106 -0.44 -7.38 19.24
CA ASP A 106 -0.63 -6.25 20.14
C ASP A 106 0.60 -5.34 20.19
N ASN A 107 1.80 -5.94 20.27
CA ASN A 107 3.05 -5.18 20.31
C ASN A 107 3.39 -4.54 18.96
N LYS A 108 3.05 -5.17 17.83
CA LYS A 108 3.26 -4.61 16.49
C LYS A 108 2.54 -3.27 16.35
N ILE A 109 1.27 -3.18 16.76
CA ILE A 109 0.49 -1.94 16.72
C ILE A 109 1.14 -0.83 17.56
N ILE A 110 1.60 -1.18 18.78
CA ILE A 110 2.26 -0.24 19.69
C ILE A 110 3.60 0.24 19.12
N ILE A 111 4.39 -0.68 18.58
CA ILE A 111 5.69 -0.41 17.96
C ILE A 111 5.52 0.58 16.81
N GLU A 112 4.54 0.37 15.93
CA GLU A 112 4.32 1.24 14.77
C GLU A 112 3.87 2.65 15.19
N ASP A 113 3.00 2.78 16.19
CA ASP A 113 2.61 4.08 16.76
C ASP A 113 3.81 4.83 17.37
N LEU A 114 4.63 4.15 18.17
CA LEU A 114 5.84 4.72 18.75
C LEU A 114 6.88 5.09 17.69
N PHE A 115 6.98 4.31 16.61
CA PHE A 115 7.89 4.59 15.50
C PHE A 115 7.53 5.90 14.81
N VAL A 116 6.25 6.12 14.49
CA VAL A 116 5.75 7.38 13.89
C VAL A 116 5.99 8.57 14.83
N LYS A 117 5.89 8.36 16.14
CA LYS A 117 6.15 9.38 17.18
C LYS A 117 7.63 9.69 17.40
N GLY A 118 8.55 8.98 16.73
CA GLY A 118 9.98 9.18 16.92
C GLY A 118 10.53 8.62 18.24
N GLU A 119 9.76 7.78 18.93
CA GLU A 119 10.11 7.19 20.24
C GLU A 119 11.00 5.95 20.06
N TYR A 120 12.06 6.08 19.26
CA TYR A 120 12.84 4.96 18.75
C TYR A 120 13.49 4.10 19.84
N SER A 121 13.90 4.69 20.97
CA SER A 121 14.45 3.93 22.09
C SER A 121 13.42 3.01 22.77
N LYS A 122 12.14 3.42 22.80
CA LYS A 122 11.06 2.57 23.30
C LYS A 122 10.77 1.44 22.31
N VAL A 123 10.81 1.74 21.01
CA VAL A 123 10.66 0.74 19.95
C VAL A 123 11.76 -0.33 20.02
N GLU A 124 13.03 0.07 20.17
CA GLU A 124 14.14 -0.88 20.33
C GLU A 124 13.95 -1.82 21.52
N LYS A 125 13.51 -1.28 22.67
CA LYS A 125 13.25 -2.08 23.86
C LYS A 125 12.12 -3.09 23.63
N LEU A 126 11.01 -2.64 23.05
CA LEU A 126 9.87 -3.53 22.75
C LEU A 126 10.24 -4.59 21.70
N LEU A 127 11.09 -4.25 20.73
CA LEU A 127 11.56 -5.20 19.73
C LEU A 127 12.43 -6.29 20.36
N LEU A 128 13.30 -5.94 21.32
CA LEU A 128 14.07 -6.92 22.08
C LEU A 128 13.16 -7.84 22.90
N ASP A 129 12.23 -7.26 23.68
CA ASP A 129 11.24 -8.02 24.47
C ASP A 129 10.40 -8.95 23.59
N LEU A 130 10.10 -8.52 22.35
CA LEU A 130 9.38 -9.31 21.36
C LEU A 130 10.22 -10.49 20.87
N ASN A 131 11.46 -10.23 20.41
CA ASN A 131 12.37 -11.27 19.93
C ASN A 131 12.66 -12.32 21.00
N ASP A 132 12.80 -11.93 22.27
CA ASP A 132 13.02 -12.86 23.39
C ASP A 132 11.84 -13.84 23.58
N LYS A 133 10.61 -13.40 23.25
CA LYS A 133 9.40 -14.18 23.50
C LYS A 133 8.90 -14.96 22.29
N VAL A 134 9.02 -14.40 21.08
CA VAL A 134 8.50 -15.00 19.84
C VAL A 134 9.58 -15.46 18.87
N GLY A 135 10.85 -15.13 19.14
CA GLY A 135 11.98 -15.43 18.27
C GLY A 135 12.23 -14.35 17.23
N TYR A 136 13.38 -14.43 16.57
CA TYR A 136 13.74 -13.57 15.45
C TYR A 136 12.91 -13.89 14.21
N SER A 137 12.59 -12.84 13.47
CA SER A 137 11.78 -12.88 12.26
C SER A 137 12.29 -11.90 11.21
N ILE A 138 11.95 -12.12 9.94
CA ILE A 138 12.22 -11.19 8.84
C ILE A 138 11.58 -9.83 9.14
N TRP A 139 10.36 -9.81 9.70
CA TRP A 139 9.73 -8.57 10.15
C TRP A 139 10.58 -7.82 11.19
N SER A 140 11.09 -8.52 12.22
CA SER A 140 11.91 -7.92 13.28
C SER A 140 13.24 -7.37 12.75
N ILE A 141 13.87 -8.09 11.81
CA ILE A 141 15.11 -7.69 11.13
C ILE A 141 14.86 -6.42 10.31
N ASN A 142 13.76 -6.38 9.56
CA ASN A 142 13.39 -5.22 8.75
C ASN A 142 13.10 -4.01 9.64
N LEU A 143 12.40 -4.17 10.76
CA LEU A 143 12.18 -3.08 11.71
C LEU A 143 13.49 -2.55 12.28
N GLN A 144 14.47 -3.41 12.56
CA GLN A 144 15.79 -2.97 13.02
C GLN A 144 16.51 -2.11 11.97
N PHE A 145 16.46 -2.50 10.69
CA PHE A 145 17.00 -1.65 9.61
C PHE A 145 16.24 -0.32 9.48
N ASN A 146 14.91 -0.34 9.61
CA ASN A 146 14.10 0.88 9.58
C ASN A 146 14.47 1.83 10.74
N LEU A 147 14.77 1.30 11.94
CA LEU A 147 15.23 2.09 13.08
C LEU A 147 16.58 2.77 12.81
N TYR A 148 17.56 2.04 12.27
CA TYR A 148 18.84 2.64 11.90
C TYR A 148 18.67 3.74 10.85
N THR A 149 17.81 3.51 9.87
CA THR A 149 17.49 4.51 8.82
C THR A 149 16.84 5.75 9.41
N ALA A 150 15.82 5.58 10.26
CA ALA A 150 15.11 6.69 10.90
C ALA A 150 16.01 7.51 11.84
N LYS A 151 16.98 6.85 12.49
CA LYS A 151 18.02 7.50 13.32
C LYS A 151 19.20 8.07 12.51
N LYS A 152 19.23 7.87 11.19
CA LYS A 152 20.33 8.24 10.29
C LYS A 152 21.67 7.56 10.64
N GLU A 153 21.61 6.35 11.19
CA GLU A 153 22.76 5.53 11.58
C GLU A 153 23.13 4.52 10.47
N TYR A 154 23.34 5.00 9.24
CA TYR A 154 23.54 4.13 8.07
C TYR A 154 24.73 3.16 8.19
N SER A 155 25.79 3.51 8.93
CA SER A 155 26.92 2.60 9.18
C SER A 155 26.52 1.34 9.94
N LYS A 156 25.51 1.42 10.81
CA LYS A 156 24.99 0.26 11.55
C LYS A 156 24.20 -0.70 10.66
N ILE A 157 23.71 -0.24 9.50
CA ILE A 157 23.03 -1.11 8.53
C ILE A 157 24.03 -2.12 7.97
N ASP A 158 25.21 -1.68 7.54
CA ASP A 158 26.24 -2.57 6.99
C ASP A 158 26.78 -3.52 8.05
N GLU A 159 27.08 -3.02 9.26
CA GLU A 159 27.51 -3.85 10.40
C GLU A 159 26.47 -4.92 10.75
N PHE A 160 25.18 -4.55 10.77
CA PHE A 160 24.11 -5.48 11.07
C PHE A 160 23.91 -6.50 9.94
N LEU A 161 24.01 -6.08 8.67
CA LEU A 161 23.92 -6.98 7.53
C LEU A 161 25.03 -8.04 7.53
N ASP A 162 26.27 -7.64 7.84
CA ASP A 162 27.40 -8.57 7.94
C ASP A 162 27.25 -9.53 9.12
N ASN A 163 26.74 -9.03 10.26
CA ASN A 163 26.42 -9.88 11.40
C ASN A 163 25.35 -10.94 11.02
N LEU A 164 24.26 -10.55 10.35
CA LEU A 164 23.22 -11.49 9.92
C LEU A 164 23.77 -12.57 8.99
N LYS A 165 24.59 -12.20 8.00
CA LYS A 165 25.24 -13.16 7.09
C LYS A 165 26.22 -14.11 7.81
N SER A 166 26.86 -13.64 8.88
CA SER A 166 27.76 -14.49 9.68
C SER A 166 27.00 -15.51 10.53
N GLN A 167 25.73 -15.23 10.87
CA GLN A 167 24.90 -16.10 11.69
C GLN A 167 24.06 -17.09 10.86
N ASN A 168 23.71 -16.74 9.62
CA ASN A 168 22.91 -17.57 8.72
C ASN A 168 23.47 -17.48 7.30
N ASP A 169 23.91 -18.61 6.76
CA ASP A 169 24.53 -18.76 5.44
C ASP A 169 23.55 -19.22 4.35
N HIS A 170 22.25 -19.33 4.66
CA HIS A 170 21.22 -19.69 3.70
C HIS A 170 21.11 -18.61 2.61
N SER A 171 21.17 -19.02 1.33
CA SER A 171 21.18 -18.10 0.18
C SER A 171 19.94 -17.19 0.14
N ILE A 172 18.75 -17.78 0.28
CA ILE A 172 17.47 -17.04 0.32
C ILE A 172 17.46 -16.00 1.45
N PHE A 173 17.98 -16.36 2.65
CA PHE A 173 18.07 -15.43 3.77
C PHE A 173 18.97 -14.25 3.41
N SER A 174 20.20 -14.54 2.96
CA SER A 174 21.19 -13.53 2.56
C SER A 174 20.66 -12.57 1.51
N ASP A 175 19.95 -13.06 0.50
CA ASP A 175 19.38 -12.22 -0.54
C ASP A 175 18.25 -11.31 -0.02
N ILE A 176 17.33 -11.83 0.79
CA ILE A 176 16.22 -11.04 1.38
C ILE A 176 16.77 -9.94 2.30
N VAL A 177 17.73 -10.25 3.17
CA VAL A 177 18.32 -9.23 4.06
C VAL A 177 19.15 -8.21 3.29
N ARG A 178 19.80 -8.62 2.18
CA ARG A 178 20.50 -7.70 1.28
C ARG A 178 19.54 -6.71 0.64
N VAL A 179 18.43 -7.18 0.06
CA VAL A 179 17.39 -6.31 -0.52
C VAL A 179 16.87 -5.34 0.53
N SER A 180 16.60 -5.82 1.74
CA SER A 180 16.07 -5.03 2.84
C SER A 180 17.03 -3.94 3.31
N GLY A 181 18.33 -4.23 3.43
CA GLY A 181 19.35 -3.23 3.77
C GLY A 181 19.56 -2.21 2.65
N TRP A 182 19.73 -2.67 1.41
CA TRP A 182 20.09 -1.79 0.28
C TRP A 182 18.97 -0.83 -0.10
N LYS A 183 17.70 -1.27 -0.05
CA LYS A 183 16.58 -0.38 -0.35
C LYS A 183 16.48 0.80 0.62
N LEU A 184 17.02 0.68 1.83
CA LEU A 184 16.98 1.73 2.86
C LEU A 184 18.13 2.73 2.75
N GLN A 185 19.26 2.32 2.15
CA GLN A 185 20.44 3.16 1.97
C GLN A 185 20.43 4.00 0.68
N THR A 186 19.62 3.62 -0.30
CA THR A 186 19.53 4.31 -1.60
C THR A 186 18.62 5.54 -1.56
N VAL A 187 18.84 6.46 -2.51
CA VAL A 187 17.96 7.60 -2.78
C VAL A 187 16.78 7.18 -3.67
N ASP A 188 16.94 6.11 -4.45
CA ASP A 188 15.91 5.53 -5.31
C ASP A 188 15.75 4.05 -4.97
N SER A 189 14.76 3.75 -4.12
CA SER A 189 14.43 2.38 -3.72
C SER A 189 13.69 1.63 -4.82
N LYS A 190 13.03 2.30 -5.76
CA LYS A 190 12.33 1.66 -6.89
C LYS A 190 13.35 0.93 -7.77
N LEU A 191 14.48 1.55 -8.08
CA LEU A 191 15.54 0.93 -8.88
C LEU A 191 16.12 -0.33 -8.22
N ILE A 192 16.26 -0.34 -6.90
CA ILE A 192 16.72 -1.52 -6.15
C ILE A 192 15.70 -2.65 -6.25
N LEU A 193 14.40 -2.36 -6.06
CA LEU A 193 13.36 -3.38 -6.21
C LEU A 193 13.27 -3.92 -7.64
N GLU A 194 13.38 -3.05 -8.65
CA GLU A 194 13.35 -3.46 -10.06
C GLU A 194 14.52 -4.39 -10.39
N SER A 195 15.73 -4.02 -9.99
CA SER A 195 16.96 -4.75 -10.32
C SER A 195 17.13 -6.04 -9.52
N MET A 196 16.80 -6.04 -8.23
CA MET A 196 17.09 -7.16 -7.33
C MET A 196 15.91 -8.12 -7.14
N VAL A 197 14.69 -7.71 -7.47
CA VAL A 197 13.49 -8.52 -7.22
C VAL A 197 12.65 -8.71 -8.49
N ARG A 198 12.21 -7.62 -9.12
CA ARG A 198 11.24 -7.72 -10.24
C ARG A 198 11.84 -8.38 -11.47
N ARG A 199 13.07 -8.02 -11.88
CA ARG A 199 13.75 -8.67 -13.01
C ARG A 199 14.01 -10.17 -12.75
N PRO A 200 14.60 -10.59 -11.62
CA PRO A 200 14.70 -12.02 -11.29
C PRO A 200 13.34 -12.74 -11.25
N ASN A 201 12.30 -12.10 -10.72
CA ASN A 201 10.96 -12.68 -10.69
C ASN A 201 10.40 -12.94 -12.09
N LYS A 202 10.65 -12.05 -13.06
CA LYS A 202 10.28 -12.28 -14.47
C LYS A 202 10.95 -13.55 -15.00
N GLU A 203 12.23 -13.76 -14.72
CA GLU A 203 12.96 -14.97 -15.11
C GLU A 203 12.37 -16.24 -14.46
N PHE A 204 12.03 -16.18 -13.17
CA PHE A 204 11.38 -17.30 -12.48
C PHE A 204 10.01 -17.63 -13.08
N ILE A 205 9.20 -16.62 -13.40
CA ILE A 205 7.87 -16.80 -13.99
C ILE A 205 7.99 -17.43 -15.38
N GLU A 206 8.89 -16.91 -16.23
CA GLU A 206 9.17 -17.48 -17.56
C GLU A 206 9.69 -18.92 -17.50
N GLY A 207 10.47 -19.24 -16.45
CA GLY A 207 10.94 -20.59 -16.15
C GLY A 207 9.91 -21.53 -15.52
N GLY A 208 8.68 -21.08 -15.26
CA GLY A 208 7.61 -21.88 -14.63
C GLY A 208 7.73 -22.04 -13.11
N ALA A 209 8.54 -21.21 -12.44
CA ALA A 209 8.78 -21.21 -10.99
C ALA A 209 7.99 -20.11 -10.26
N SER A 210 6.70 -19.99 -10.54
CA SER A 210 5.83 -18.93 -9.99
C SER A 210 5.73 -18.93 -8.46
N ASN A 211 5.91 -20.09 -7.82
CA ASN A 211 5.91 -20.21 -6.35
C ASN A 211 7.12 -19.50 -5.71
N ILE A 212 8.31 -19.57 -6.34
CA ILE A 212 9.51 -18.85 -5.91
C ILE A 212 9.30 -17.34 -6.11
N ALA A 213 8.83 -16.93 -7.28
CA ALA A 213 8.56 -15.52 -7.59
C ALA A 213 7.54 -14.92 -6.61
N ALA A 214 6.46 -15.66 -6.30
CA ALA A 214 5.45 -15.24 -5.34
C ALA A 214 6.01 -15.11 -3.92
N PHE A 215 6.82 -16.06 -3.48
CA PHE A 215 7.46 -16.02 -2.16
C PHE A 215 8.44 -14.83 -2.02
N TYR A 216 9.24 -14.57 -3.05
CA TYR A 216 10.15 -13.42 -3.08
C TYR A 216 9.40 -12.09 -3.10
N SER A 217 8.35 -12.00 -3.93
CA SER A 217 7.49 -10.82 -4.00
C SER A 217 6.85 -10.51 -2.64
N LEU A 218 6.34 -11.53 -1.96
CA LEU A 218 5.70 -11.41 -0.65
C LEU A 218 6.63 -10.83 0.43
N LEU A 219 7.92 -11.18 0.40
CA LEU A 219 8.89 -10.76 1.41
C LEU A 219 9.58 -9.44 1.08
N CYS A 220 9.72 -9.10 -0.20
CA CYS A 220 10.55 -7.97 -0.64
C CYS A 220 9.77 -6.81 -1.26
N LEU A 221 8.61 -7.07 -1.88
CA LEU A 221 7.84 -6.05 -2.61
C LEU A 221 6.66 -5.52 -1.78
N PRO A 222 6.40 -4.21 -1.79
CA PRO A 222 5.13 -3.65 -1.34
C PRO A 222 3.98 -4.15 -2.24
N SER A 223 3.14 -5.04 -1.72
CA SER A 223 2.07 -5.70 -2.50
C SER A 223 1.03 -4.74 -3.09
N SER A 224 0.90 -3.54 -2.53
CA SER A 224 -0.01 -2.50 -3.02
C SER A 224 0.52 -1.74 -4.23
N LEU A 225 1.82 -1.81 -4.52
CA LEU A 225 2.48 -1.15 -5.66
C LEU A 225 2.90 -2.12 -6.76
N TYR A 226 3.20 -3.37 -6.39
CA TYR A 226 3.75 -4.36 -7.32
C TYR A 226 2.95 -5.65 -7.23
N GLU A 227 2.29 -6.02 -8.32
CA GLU A 227 1.49 -7.24 -8.44
C GLU A 227 1.99 -8.13 -9.59
N ASP A 228 3.31 -8.34 -9.66
CA ASP A 228 3.93 -9.09 -10.76
C ASP A 228 3.53 -10.59 -10.81
N VAL A 229 3.01 -11.14 -9.70
CA VAL A 229 2.66 -12.56 -9.55
C VAL A 229 1.53 -12.76 -8.54
N ASP A 230 0.71 -13.80 -8.73
CA ASP A 230 -0.29 -14.20 -7.72
C ASP A 230 0.40 -14.75 -6.47
N LEU A 231 0.21 -14.07 -5.34
CA LEU A 231 0.80 -14.43 -4.05
C LEU A 231 0.28 -15.77 -3.51
N LEU A 232 -0.88 -16.28 -3.98
CA LEU A 232 -1.37 -17.61 -3.60
C LEU A 232 -0.38 -18.73 -3.95
N HIS A 233 0.43 -18.57 -5.00
CA HIS A 233 1.47 -19.56 -5.35
C HIS A 233 2.53 -19.75 -4.25
N SER A 234 2.66 -18.80 -3.31
CA SER A 234 3.59 -18.90 -2.19
C SER A 234 3.08 -19.77 -1.03
N ILE A 235 1.83 -20.23 -1.06
CA ILE A 235 1.16 -20.84 0.10
C ILE A 235 1.97 -22.00 0.70
N ASN A 236 2.55 -22.86 -0.12
CA ASN A 236 3.34 -24.00 0.35
C ASN A 236 4.72 -23.59 0.86
N TRP A 237 5.27 -22.48 0.38
CA TRP A 237 6.58 -21.97 0.79
C TRP A 237 6.56 -21.27 2.16
N LEU A 238 5.38 -20.85 2.64
CA LEU A 238 5.26 -20.21 3.95
C LEU A 238 5.73 -21.12 5.11
N GLN A 239 5.76 -22.45 4.92
CA GLN A 239 6.33 -23.42 5.88
C GLN A 239 7.75 -23.06 6.35
N ARG A 240 8.54 -22.38 5.50
CA ARG A 240 9.92 -21.97 5.81
C ARG A 240 10.01 -20.84 6.83
N LEU A 241 8.92 -20.10 7.04
CA LEU A 241 8.93 -18.87 7.81
C LEU A 241 8.86 -19.14 9.31
N PRO A 242 9.55 -18.33 10.14
CA PRO A 242 9.30 -18.27 11.58
C PRO A 242 7.82 -18.00 11.89
N LEU A 243 7.40 -18.28 13.13
CA LEU A 243 5.99 -18.24 13.53
C LEU A 243 5.25 -16.94 13.15
N VAL A 244 5.85 -15.79 13.47
CA VAL A 244 5.20 -14.49 13.24
C VAL A 244 5.23 -14.07 11.78
N ASP A 245 6.29 -14.42 11.04
CA ASP A 245 6.35 -14.17 9.60
C ASP A 245 5.36 -15.06 8.85
N LEU A 246 5.23 -16.34 9.22
CA LEU A 246 4.21 -17.24 8.68
C LEU A 246 2.82 -16.61 8.84
N PHE A 247 2.50 -16.10 10.03
CA PHE A 247 1.21 -15.47 10.32
C PHE A 247 1.00 -14.19 9.47
N ASP A 248 1.94 -13.25 9.47
CA ASP A 248 1.80 -11.97 8.73
C ASP A 248 1.74 -12.20 7.21
N CYS A 249 2.59 -13.09 6.68
CA CYS A 249 2.59 -13.48 5.28
C CYS A 249 1.32 -14.24 4.89
N PHE A 250 0.81 -15.13 5.75
CA PHE A 250 -0.46 -15.82 5.53
C PHE A 250 -1.61 -14.81 5.41
N CYS A 251 -1.72 -13.85 6.34
CA CYS A 251 -2.69 -12.76 6.24
C CYS A 251 -2.57 -12.00 4.91
N LYS A 252 -1.36 -11.59 4.53
CA LYS A 252 -1.11 -10.85 3.27
C LYS A 252 -1.51 -11.65 2.02
N VAL A 253 -1.23 -12.95 1.97
CA VAL A 253 -1.62 -13.83 0.87
C VAL A 253 -3.14 -13.92 0.76
N ILE A 254 -3.85 -14.12 1.88
CA ILE A 254 -5.31 -14.21 1.87
C ILE A 254 -5.96 -12.87 1.53
N GLU A 255 -5.44 -11.75 2.04
CA GLU A 255 -5.89 -10.40 1.66
C GLU A 255 -5.77 -10.21 0.14
N SER A 256 -4.61 -10.53 -0.45
CA SER A 256 -4.40 -10.45 -1.90
C SER A 256 -5.40 -11.32 -2.67
N ALA A 257 -5.64 -12.55 -2.21
CA ALA A 257 -6.56 -13.47 -2.86
C ALA A 257 -8.03 -12.98 -2.81
N LEU A 258 -8.42 -12.35 -1.70
CA LEU A 258 -9.74 -11.72 -1.55
C LEU A 258 -9.91 -10.53 -2.48
N ILE A 259 -8.90 -9.65 -2.57
CA ILE A 259 -8.88 -8.48 -3.47
C ILE A 259 -9.02 -8.92 -4.93
N LYS A 260 -8.26 -9.94 -5.34
CA LYS A 260 -8.29 -10.50 -6.70
C LYS A 260 -9.50 -11.40 -6.97
N LYS A 261 -10.28 -11.73 -5.94
CA LYS A 261 -11.39 -12.69 -6.00
C LYS A 261 -10.96 -14.05 -6.58
N SER A 262 -9.76 -14.52 -6.22
CA SER A 262 -9.17 -15.75 -6.77
C SER A 262 -9.43 -17.01 -5.93
N LEU A 263 -10.05 -16.88 -4.74
CA LEU A 263 -10.34 -18.01 -3.85
C LEU A 263 -11.53 -18.87 -4.32
N GLU A 264 -11.36 -20.19 -4.28
CA GLU A 264 -12.46 -21.15 -4.50
C GLU A 264 -13.40 -21.25 -3.28
N SER A 265 -14.62 -21.75 -3.49
CA SER A 265 -15.63 -21.86 -2.41
C SER A 265 -15.21 -22.78 -1.25
N ASN A 266 -14.47 -23.85 -1.56
CA ASN A 266 -13.96 -24.76 -0.53
C ASN A 266 -12.87 -24.07 0.31
N ASP A 267 -11.91 -23.39 -0.34
CA ASP A 267 -10.88 -22.60 0.33
C ASP A 267 -11.48 -21.56 1.27
N ARG A 268 -12.48 -20.82 0.79
CA ARG A 268 -13.20 -19.82 1.61
C ARG A 268 -13.76 -20.40 2.90
N THR A 269 -14.34 -21.60 2.83
CA THR A 269 -14.92 -22.27 4.01
C THR A 269 -13.83 -22.66 5.01
N ILE A 270 -12.71 -23.22 4.54
CA ILE A 270 -11.57 -23.59 5.37
C ILE A 270 -11.00 -22.34 6.04
N LEU A 271 -10.70 -21.31 5.24
CA LEU A 271 -10.14 -20.04 5.71
C LEU A 271 -11.04 -19.36 6.73
N LEU A 272 -12.36 -19.36 6.52
CA LEU A 272 -13.30 -18.76 7.47
C LEU A 272 -13.21 -19.42 8.86
N ARG A 273 -13.03 -20.75 8.91
CA ARG A 273 -12.81 -21.44 10.18
C ARG A 273 -11.47 -21.02 10.81
N VAL A 274 -10.39 -20.95 10.04
CA VAL A 274 -9.07 -20.53 10.52
C VAL A 274 -9.14 -19.13 11.14
N PHE A 275 -9.69 -18.15 10.42
CA PHE A 275 -9.75 -16.77 10.92
C PHE A 275 -10.68 -16.61 12.12
N LYS A 276 -11.81 -17.32 12.18
CA LYS A 276 -12.67 -17.33 13.39
C LYS A 276 -11.96 -17.90 14.62
N ASN A 277 -11.11 -18.90 14.41
CA ASN A 277 -10.29 -19.46 15.48
C ASN A 277 -9.24 -18.44 15.96
N LEU A 278 -8.58 -17.74 15.04
CA LEU A 278 -7.64 -16.65 15.35
C LEU A 278 -8.31 -15.49 16.10
N GLU A 279 -9.49 -15.04 15.66
CA GLU A 279 -10.26 -13.95 16.26
C GLU A 279 -10.64 -14.23 17.73
N SER A 280 -10.69 -15.50 18.14
CA SER A 280 -11.01 -15.88 19.52
C SER A 280 -10.02 -15.34 20.57
N LYS A 281 -8.80 -15.01 20.16
CA LYS A 281 -7.74 -14.48 21.04
C LYS A 281 -7.00 -13.26 20.47
N ILE A 282 -6.94 -13.10 19.16
CA ILE A 282 -6.25 -11.97 18.54
C ILE A 282 -7.27 -10.90 18.24
N SER A 283 -7.27 -9.82 19.03
CA SER A 283 -8.10 -8.65 18.76
C SER A 283 -7.45 -7.81 17.68
N SER A 284 -7.89 -8.00 16.43
CA SER A 284 -7.35 -7.30 15.26
C SER A 284 -8.48 -6.92 14.31
N ILE A 285 -8.56 -5.63 13.97
CA ILE A 285 -9.49 -5.11 12.96
C ILE A 285 -9.26 -5.81 11.61
N LYS A 286 -7.99 -6.03 11.25
CA LYS A 286 -7.61 -6.77 10.04
C LYS A 286 -8.23 -8.15 10.00
N ILE A 287 -8.13 -8.94 11.07
CA ILE A 287 -8.72 -10.29 11.15
C ILE A 287 -10.25 -10.23 10.98
N SER A 288 -10.92 -9.31 11.68
CA SER A 288 -12.38 -9.15 11.56
C SER A 288 -12.81 -8.73 10.14
N ASN A 289 -11.99 -7.94 9.44
CA ASN A 289 -12.24 -7.52 8.06
C ASN A 289 -12.00 -8.65 7.04
N ILE A 290 -11.02 -9.53 7.30
CA ILE A 290 -10.84 -10.78 6.53
C ILE A 290 -12.06 -11.69 6.69
N ILE A 291 -12.56 -11.87 7.92
CA ILE A 291 -13.76 -12.68 8.19
C ILE A 291 -14.98 -12.10 7.47
N SER A 292 -15.21 -10.80 7.59
CA SER A 292 -16.32 -10.11 6.93
C SER A 292 -16.27 -10.25 5.40
N SER A 293 -15.07 -10.21 4.82
CA SER A 293 -14.84 -10.41 3.38
C SER A 293 -15.10 -11.86 2.94
N LEU A 294 -14.65 -12.84 3.72
CA LEU A 294 -14.90 -14.26 3.47
C LEU A 294 -16.38 -14.63 3.55
N GLU A 295 -17.15 -13.89 4.35
CA GLU A 295 -18.59 -14.05 4.52
C GLU A 295 -19.42 -13.15 3.59
N GLU A 296 -18.77 -12.36 2.74
CA GLU A 296 -19.40 -11.44 1.79
C GLU A 296 -20.33 -10.40 2.45
N ARG A 297 -20.10 -10.05 3.72
CA ARG A 297 -20.95 -9.11 4.47
C ARG A 297 -20.66 -7.64 4.16
N GLY A 298 -19.67 -7.34 3.32
CA GLY A 298 -19.11 -6.00 3.17
C GLY A 298 -18.28 -5.59 4.39
N PHE A 299 -17.71 -4.39 4.34
CA PHE A 299 -16.99 -3.79 5.48
C PHE A 299 -17.95 -2.93 6.30
N ASP A 300 -17.76 -2.88 7.62
CA ASP A 300 -18.58 -2.06 8.49
C ASP A 300 -18.04 -0.61 8.57
N ASP A 301 -18.72 0.31 7.90
CA ASP A 301 -18.45 1.75 7.91
C ASP A 301 -18.50 2.38 9.31
N SER A 302 -19.05 1.68 10.32
CA SER A 302 -19.19 2.19 11.69
C SER A 302 -17.87 2.36 12.46
N GLN A 303 -16.74 1.86 11.94
CA GLN A 303 -15.42 1.94 12.61
C GLN A 303 -14.71 3.29 12.48
N VAL A 304 -15.29 4.23 11.75
CA VAL A 304 -14.70 5.55 11.51
C VAL A 304 -14.79 6.43 12.77
N LYS A 305 -13.68 6.58 13.48
CA LYS A 305 -13.61 7.41 14.71
C LYS A 305 -13.40 8.88 14.38
N PHE A 306 -14.31 9.73 14.88
CA PHE A 306 -14.11 11.18 14.96
C PHE A 306 -13.47 11.52 16.31
N ASP A 307 -12.33 12.20 16.27
CA ASP A 307 -11.73 12.80 17.45
C ASP A 307 -11.74 14.33 17.36
N GLN A 308 -11.23 14.96 18.42
CA GLN A 308 -11.23 16.42 18.53
C GLN A 308 -10.46 17.10 17.41
N GLN A 309 -9.33 16.53 16.95
CA GLN A 309 -8.54 17.11 15.87
C GLN A 309 -9.30 17.08 14.54
N ILE A 310 -10.03 16.00 14.27
CA ILE A 310 -10.88 15.90 13.09
C ILE A 310 -12.01 16.93 13.14
N ASN A 311 -12.65 17.10 14.30
CA ASN A 311 -13.70 18.10 14.46
C ASN A 311 -13.16 19.53 14.27
N ASP A 312 -12.05 19.87 14.93
CA ASP A 312 -11.45 21.20 14.83
C ASP A 312 -10.98 21.50 13.39
N TYR A 313 -10.45 20.52 12.66
CA TYR A 313 -10.13 20.66 11.23
C TYR A 313 -11.39 20.94 10.39
N CYS A 314 -12.48 20.21 10.62
CA CYS A 314 -13.74 20.38 9.89
C CYS A 314 -14.43 21.72 10.19
N GLU A 315 -14.16 22.31 11.36
CA GLU A 315 -14.64 23.63 11.77
C GLU A 315 -13.73 24.78 11.34
N GLY A 316 -12.60 24.50 10.69
CA GLY A 316 -11.65 25.51 10.23
C GLY A 316 -10.71 26.05 11.31
N LYS A 317 -10.60 25.37 12.46
CA LYS A 317 -9.70 25.72 13.57
C LYS A 317 -8.30 25.12 13.34
N TYR A 318 -7.68 25.47 12.22
CA TYR A 318 -6.43 24.87 11.76
C TYR A 318 -5.24 25.06 12.72
N ASP A 319 -5.15 26.22 13.39
CA ASP A 319 -4.11 26.47 14.40
C ASP A 319 -4.22 25.50 15.57
N ALA A 320 -5.43 25.21 16.07
CA ALA A 320 -5.64 24.26 17.15
C ALA A 320 -5.18 22.85 16.74
N VAL A 321 -5.46 22.44 15.50
CA VAL A 321 -5.02 21.15 14.96
C VAL A 321 -3.50 21.02 14.97
N ILE A 322 -2.79 22.07 14.56
CA ILE A 322 -1.31 22.11 14.58
C ILE A 322 -0.82 22.11 16.03
N ASP A 323 -1.40 22.92 16.89
CA ASP A 323 -0.99 23.03 18.29
C ASP A 323 -1.16 21.70 19.04
N TYR A 324 -2.23 20.94 18.78
CA TYR A 324 -2.36 19.60 19.37
C TYR A 324 -1.24 18.65 18.92
N LEU A 325 -0.82 18.75 17.64
CA LEU A 325 0.24 17.90 17.10
C LEU A 325 1.60 18.30 17.68
N GLU A 326 1.97 19.58 17.62
CA GLU A 326 3.30 20.08 17.97
C GLU A 326 3.56 20.12 19.49
N ASN A 327 2.53 20.41 20.30
CA ASN A 327 2.72 20.54 21.75
C ASN A 327 2.96 19.20 22.46
N ASP A 328 2.36 18.11 21.98
CA ASP A 328 2.58 16.77 22.55
C ASP A 328 2.31 15.65 21.52
N VAL A 329 3.27 15.47 20.60
CA VAL A 329 3.27 14.36 19.62
C VAL A 329 3.04 13.01 20.30
N SER A 330 3.58 12.79 21.49
CA SER A 330 3.54 11.51 22.18
C SER A 330 2.13 11.09 22.61
N SER A 331 1.30 12.06 22.99
CA SER A 331 -0.09 11.85 23.42
C SER A 331 -1.08 11.57 22.29
N ASN A 332 -0.71 11.90 21.06
CA ASN A 332 -1.60 11.80 19.91
C ASN A 332 -1.73 10.37 19.41
N SER A 333 -2.95 9.87 19.30
CA SER A 333 -3.22 8.56 18.68
C SER A 333 -3.46 8.68 17.17
N ASN A 334 -3.04 7.66 16.42
CA ASN A 334 -3.31 7.53 14.98
C ASN A 334 -2.86 8.75 14.17
N ILE A 335 -1.67 9.30 14.49
CA ILE A 335 -1.10 10.47 13.80
C ILE A 335 -1.05 10.23 12.30
N ILE A 336 -0.61 9.04 11.90
CA ILE A 336 -0.36 8.73 10.49
C ILE A 336 -1.63 8.81 9.63
N THR A 337 -2.80 8.52 10.18
CA THR A 337 -4.07 8.53 9.42
C THR A 337 -4.60 9.94 9.16
N LYS A 338 -4.00 10.96 9.79
CA LYS A 338 -4.38 12.38 9.75
C LYS A 338 -3.39 13.26 8.99
N ILE A 339 -2.31 12.72 8.40
CA ILE A 339 -1.22 13.51 7.82
C ILE A 339 -1.65 14.50 6.73
N ASN A 340 -2.61 14.16 5.86
CA ASN A 340 -3.15 15.12 4.88
C ASN A 340 -3.84 16.31 5.56
N MET A 341 -4.51 16.09 6.70
CA MET A 341 -5.16 17.18 7.45
C MET A 341 -4.12 18.11 8.06
N TYR A 342 -3.05 17.54 8.63
CA TYR A 342 -1.96 18.34 9.17
C TYR A 342 -1.30 19.18 8.07
N ALA A 343 -0.96 18.57 6.92
CA ALA A 343 -0.38 19.27 5.79
C ALA A 343 -1.27 20.45 5.31
N LYS A 344 -2.58 20.21 5.13
CA LYS A 344 -3.51 21.29 4.77
C LYS A 344 -3.62 22.36 5.84
N SER A 345 -3.62 21.98 7.12
CA SER A 345 -3.68 22.94 8.24
C SER A 345 -2.46 23.86 8.25
N TYR A 346 -1.26 23.34 7.97
CA TYR A 346 -0.05 24.16 7.82
C TYR A 346 -0.19 25.17 6.67
N ILE A 347 -0.76 24.77 5.54
CA ILE A 347 -1.01 25.68 4.40
C ILE A 347 -2.00 26.78 4.81
N TYR A 348 -3.14 26.42 5.40
CA TYR A 348 -4.17 27.39 5.81
C TYR A 348 -3.66 28.42 6.82
N THR A 349 -2.74 28.03 7.72
CA THR A 349 -2.17 28.91 8.74
C THR A 349 -0.88 29.59 8.31
N SER A 350 -0.30 29.18 7.17
CA SER A 350 1.04 29.58 6.73
C SER A 350 2.15 29.28 7.74
N ARG A 351 1.93 28.34 8.67
CA ARG A 351 2.94 27.85 9.62
C ARG A 351 3.83 26.81 8.94
N LYS A 352 5.07 26.70 9.40
CA LYS A 352 5.98 25.62 9.01
C LYS A 352 6.02 24.55 10.09
N PRO A 353 6.06 23.25 9.74
CA PRO A 353 6.16 22.18 10.73
C PRO A 353 7.38 22.35 11.64
N ALA A 354 7.15 22.38 12.95
CA ALA A 354 8.19 22.52 13.97
C ALA A 354 8.06 21.45 15.06
N GLY A 355 9.18 21.02 15.65
CA GLY A 355 9.17 20.07 16.77
C GLY A 355 8.73 18.63 16.43
N LEU A 356 8.51 18.31 15.16
CA LEU A 356 8.10 16.97 14.73
C LEU A 356 9.29 16.02 14.52
N PRO A 357 9.10 14.70 14.79
CA PRO A 357 10.05 13.66 14.40
C PRO A 357 10.39 13.72 12.90
N ASP A 358 11.62 13.36 12.54
CA ASP A 358 12.14 13.52 11.18
C ASP A 358 11.26 12.83 10.12
N VAL A 359 10.87 11.57 10.34
CA VAL A 359 10.00 10.80 9.43
C VAL A 359 8.66 11.51 9.23
N LEU A 360 8.02 11.95 10.32
CA LEU A 360 6.72 12.63 10.26
C LEU A 360 6.83 13.99 9.56
N ARG A 361 7.90 14.74 9.86
CA ARG A 361 8.18 16.05 9.25
C ARG A 361 8.39 15.93 7.75
N GLU A 362 9.14 14.91 7.31
CA GLU A 362 9.40 14.64 5.89
C GLU A 362 8.11 14.32 5.13
N ILE A 363 7.27 13.43 5.67
CA ILE A 363 5.98 13.07 5.07
C ILE A 363 5.07 14.31 4.95
N ILE A 364 4.95 15.11 6.02
CA ILE A 364 4.11 16.31 6.04
C ILE A 364 4.63 17.37 5.06
N ASN A 365 5.95 17.60 4.99
CA ASN A 365 6.52 18.57 4.06
C ASN A 365 6.28 18.20 2.59
N ASN A 366 6.41 16.92 2.24
CA ASN A 366 6.09 16.46 0.89
C ASN A 366 4.60 16.62 0.58
N LEU A 367 3.72 16.31 1.54
CA LEU A 367 2.28 16.57 1.36
C LEU A 367 1.96 18.06 1.23
N ILE A 368 2.62 18.94 1.98
CA ILE A 368 2.47 20.40 1.84
C ILE A 368 2.84 20.81 0.42
N SER A 369 3.98 20.35 -0.09
CA SER A 369 4.47 20.67 -1.44
C SER A 369 3.49 20.21 -2.52
N ILE A 370 2.92 19.00 -2.38
CA ILE A 370 1.86 18.50 -3.28
C ILE A 370 0.60 19.38 -3.21
N TYR A 371 0.12 19.73 -2.02
CA TYR A 371 -1.10 20.54 -1.87
C TYR A 371 -0.91 21.99 -2.31
N SER A 372 0.30 22.53 -2.20
CA SER A 372 0.68 23.85 -2.71
C SER A 372 1.00 23.85 -4.21
N LEU A 373 1.06 22.69 -4.86
CA LEU A 373 1.50 22.51 -6.25
C LEU A 373 2.93 23.03 -6.50
N GLU A 374 3.80 22.86 -5.50
CA GLU A 374 5.23 23.18 -5.55
C GLU A 374 6.01 21.87 -5.69
N ASP A 375 6.68 21.65 -6.82
CA ASP A 375 7.43 20.41 -7.12
C ASP A 375 6.63 19.12 -6.79
N ALA A 376 5.34 19.11 -7.16
CA ALA A 376 4.40 18.11 -6.67
C ALA A 376 4.79 16.68 -7.11
N ASN A 377 5.17 16.48 -8.37
CA ASN A 377 5.58 15.16 -8.88
C ASN A 377 6.80 14.61 -8.12
N GLN A 378 7.82 15.45 -7.88
CA GLN A 378 8.99 15.05 -7.10
C GLN A 378 8.61 14.71 -5.66
N SER A 379 7.72 15.48 -5.06
CA SER A 379 7.23 15.23 -3.70
C SER A 379 6.42 13.93 -3.60
N VAL A 380 5.62 13.61 -4.63
CA VAL A 380 4.92 12.32 -4.71
C VAL A 380 5.93 11.17 -4.82
N GLU A 381 6.92 11.29 -5.70
CA GLU A 381 7.99 10.30 -5.86
C GLU A 381 8.75 10.02 -4.56
N GLN A 382 9.07 11.07 -3.79
CA GLN A 382 9.67 10.93 -2.46
C GLN A 382 8.76 10.20 -1.47
N LEU A 383 7.44 10.46 -1.49
CA LEU A 383 6.50 9.72 -0.65
C LEU A 383 6.40 8.24 -1.06
N VAL A 384 6.44 7.93 -2.36
CA VAL A 384 6.48 6.54 -2.84
C VAL A 384 7.76 5.84 -2.36
N ASP A 385 8.90 6.52 -2.46
CA ASP A 385 10.19 6.00 -1.96
C ASP A 385 10.14 5.72 -0.45
N LEU A 386 9.58 6.63 0.35
CA LEU A 386 9.35 6.41 1.79
C LEU A 386 8.42 5.22 2.06
N ALA A 387 7.35 5.06 1.28
CA ALA A 387 6.46 3.91 1.40
C ALA A 387 7.18 2.59 1.10
N ILE A 388 8.08 2.56 0.10
CA ILE A 388 8.90 1.39 -0.22
C ILE A 388 9.90 1.06 0.90
N LYS A 389 10.58 2.10 1.42
CA LYS A 389 11.54 1.97 2.52
C LYS A 389 10.88 1.36 3.75
N TYR A 390 9.73 1.90 4.14
CA TYR A 390 9.01 1.46 5.34
C TYR A 390 7.97 0.34 5.08
N SER A 391 8.08 -0.42 3.99
CA SER A 391 7.09 -1.44 3.60
C SER A 391 6.90 -2.62 4.57
N SER A 392 7.73 -2.72 5.61
CA SER A 392 7.57 -3.67 6.71
C SER A 392 6.57 -3.21 7.78
N LEU A 393 6.15 -1.94 7.75
CA LEU A 393 5.24 -1.30 8.70
C LEU A 393 3.95 -0.89 7.98
N GLU A 394 2.82 -0.87 8.69
CA GLU A 394 1.55 -0.41 8.12
C GLU A 394 1.58 1.09 7.75
N LEU A 395 2.55 1.84 8.29
CA LEU A 395 2.92 3.20 7.87
C LEU A 395 3.00 3.34 6.35
N SER A 396 3.59 2.37 5.63
CA SER A 396 3.72 2.47 4.17
C SER A 396 2.37 2.56 3.47
N GLU A 397 1.39 1.76 3.90
CA GLU A 397 0.05 1.75 3.31
C GLU A 397 -0.66 3.08 3.55
N HIS A 398 -0.49 3.67 4.74
CA HIS A 398 -1.06 4.99 5.01
C HIS A 398 -0.40 6.12 4.20
N ILE A 399 0.89 6.03 3.89
CA ILE A 399 1.55 6.96 2.97
C ILE A 399 0.95 6.83 1.57
N LEU A 400 0.79 5.61 1.05
CA LEU A 400 0.18 5.37 -0.27
C LEU A 400 -1.26 5.88 -0.34
N ILE A 401 -2.06 5.64 0.70
CA ILE A 401 -3.42 6.19 0.82
C ILE A 401 -3.39 7.72 0.82
N SER A 402 -2.40 8.32 1.48
CA SER A 402 -2.24 9.78 1.52
C SER A 402 -1.92 10.35 0.15
N ILE A 403 -1.10 9.65 -0.66
CA ILE A 403 -0.81 9.98 -2.06
C ILE A 403 -2.07 9.86 -2.91
N VAL A 404 -2.84 8.78 -2.81
CA VAL A 404 -4.12 8.61 -3.56
C VAL A 404 -5.06 9.80 -3.33
N LYS A 405 -5.00 10.43 -2.16
CA LYS A 405 -5.82 11.60 -1.80
C LYS A 405 -5.19 12.94 -2.15
N SER A 406 -3.87 13.04 -2.12
CA SER A 406 -3.17 14.28 -2.45
C SER A 406 -2.82 14.38 -3.93
N ALA A 407 -2.80 13.29 -4.68
CA ALA A 407 -2.45 13.22 -6.10
C ALA A 407 -3.31 12.13 -6.78
N PRO A 408 -4.63 12.34 -6.91
CA PRO A 408 -5.58 11.30 -7.31
C PRO A 408 -5.37 10.68 -8.70
N TYR A 409 -4.59 11.33 -9.57
CA TYR A 409 -4.28 10.88 -10.93
C TYR A 409 -2.81 10.51 -11.14
N PHE A 410 -2.04 10.37 -10.06
CA PHE A 410 -0.64 9.97 -10.15
C PHE A 410 -0.45 8.48 -10.39
N PHE A 411 -1.17 7.63 -9.64
CA PHE A 411 -1.11 6.18 -9.84
C PHE A 411 -2.02 5.76 -10.99
N SER A 412 -1.60 4.71 -11.70
CA SER A 412 -2.48 4.00 -12.63
C SER A 412 -3.78 3.54 -11.96
N SER A 413 -4.83 3.40 -12.76
CA SER A 413 -6.15 2.96 -12.29
C SER A 413 -6.09 1.63 -11.52
N GLU A 414 -5.23 0.71 -11.94
CA GLU A 414 -5.01 -0.58 -11.27
C GLU A 414 -4.35 -0.42 -9.90
N ASN A 415 -3.22 0.29 -9.81
CA ASN A 415 -2.52 0.53 -8.55
C ASN A 415 -3.42 1.27 -7.56
N LYS A 416 -4.13 2.30 -8.01
CA LYS A 416 -5.09 3.04 -7.20
C LYS A 416 -6.16 2.11 -6.63
N LYS A 417 -6.76 1.26 -7.47
CA LYS A 417 -7.76 0.27 -7.02
C LYS A 417 -7.19 -0.69 -5.98
N ASN A 418 -5.98 -1.18 -6.18
CA ASN A 418 -5.33 -2.11 -5.24
C ASN A 418 -5.04 -1.44 -3.89
N ILE A 419 -4.48 -0.22 -3.88
CA ILE A 419 -4.28 0.56 -2.65
C ILE A 419 -5.61 0.77 -1.89
N VAL A 420 -6.67 1.14 -2.62
CA VAL A 420 -8.00 1.36 -2.01
C VAL A 420 -8.57 0.07 -1.42
N LEU A 421 -8.51 -1.04 -2.15
CA LEU A 421 -9.02 -2.32 -1.66
C LEU A 421 -8.20 -2.85 -0.46
N LYS A 422 -6.88 -2.65 -0.49
CA LYS A 422 -5.96 -3.02 0.60
C LYS A 422 -6.23 -2.22 1.88
N SER A 423 -6.67 -0.97 1.75
CA SER A 423 -6.99 -0.10 2.88
C SER A 423 -8.07 -0.66 3.82
N ASN A 424 -8.92 -1.57 3.32
CA ASN A 424 -9.94 -2.24 4.12
C ASN A 424 -9.37 -3.28 5.10
N PHE A 425 -8.10 -3.66 4.96
CA PHE A 425 -7.47 -4.69 5.79
C PHE A 425 -6.45 -4.11 6.78
N LEU A 426 -6.40 -2.80 7.00
CA LEU A 426 -5.45 -2.19 7.94
C LEU A 426 -5.88 -2.40 9.40
N ASN A 427 -4.90 -2.51 10.31
CA ASN A 427 -5.17 -2.53 11.75
C ASN A 427 -5.52 -1.15 12.28
N CYS A 428 -4.88 -0.09 11.76
CA CYS A 428 -5.22 1.28 12.08
C CYS A 428 -6.34 1.76 11.14
N PRO A 429 -7.54 2.06 11.66
CA PRO A 429 -8.65 2.46 10.81
C PRO A 429 -8.40 3.82 10.16
N LEU A 430 -8.94 4.01 8.96
CA LEU A 430 -8.87 5.28 8.26
C LEU A 430 -9.69 6.35 8.99
N THR A 431 -9.22 7.60 8.93
CA THR A 431 -10.04 8.75 9.35
C THR A 431 -11.25 8.88 8.42
N PRO A 432 -12.35 9.50 8.84
CA PRO A 432 -13.50 9.78 7.97
C PRO A 432 -13.13 10.56 6.70
N LEU A 433 -12.09 11.38 6.80
CA LEU A 433 -11.52 12.14 5.70
C LEU A 433 -10.74 11.24 4.73
N SER A 434 -10.16 10.13 5.22
CA SER A 434 -9.45 9.09 4.46
C SER A 434 -10.31 7.91 4.06
N TYR A 435 -11.48 7.77 4.65
CA TYR A 435 -12.37 6.63 4.46
C TYR A 435 -13.03 6.61 3.08
N ASN A 436 -13.34 7.79 2.53
CA ASN A 436 -14.00 7.90 1.24
C ASN A 436 -13.00 7.99 0.08
N LEU A 437 -12.17 6.95 -0.10
CA LEU A 437 -11.21 6.88 -1.22
C LEU A 437 -11.87 6.70 -2.59
N HIS A 438 -13.14 6.27 -2.60
CA HIS A 438 -13.93 6.09 -3.81
C HIS A 438 -14.55 7.40 -4.33
N THR A 439 -14.75 8.39 -3.45
CA THR A 439 -15.25 9.71 -3.85
C THR A 439 -14.07 10.67 -4.02
N PRO A 440 -14.08 11.54 -5.04
CA PRO A 440 -13.06 12.57 -5.22
C PRO A 440 -12.82 13.37 -3.93
N PRO A 441 -11.57 13.57 -3.48
CA PRO A 441 -11.27 14.31 -2.25
C PRO A 441 -11.87 15.73 -2.20
N SER A 442 -12.06 16.36 -3.37
CA SER A 442 -12.67 17.68 -3.52
C SER A 442 -14.13 17.72 -3.06
N MET A 443 -14.88 16.61 -3.20
CA MET A 443 -16.30 16.51 -2.88
C MET A 443 -16.58 16.26 -1.39
N TYR A 444 -15.55 16.16 -0.55
CA TYR A 444 -15.74 16.01 0.88
C TYR A 444 -15.89 17.37 1.58
N VAL A 445 -17.04 17.55 2.24
CA VAL A 445 -17.24 18.53 3.31
C VAL A 445 -18.10 17.91 4.41
N LYS A 446 -17.59 17.92 5.64
CA LYS A 446 -18.39 17.70 6.84
C LYS A 446 -18.37 18.99 7.64
N SER A 447 -19.53 19.60 7.86
CA SER A 447 -19.64 20.71 8.81
C SER A 447 -20.99 20.73 9.50
N ASN A 448 -20.93 20.68 10.83
CA ASN A 448 -22.06 20.87 11.72
C ASN A 448 -22.10 22.29 12.31
N SER A 449 -21.07 23.12 12.05
CA SER A 449 -20.96 24.47 12.61
C SER A 449 -21.60 25.51 11.68
N LYS A 450 -22.28 26.49 12.29
CA LYS A 450 -22.82 27.66 11.57
C LYS A 450 -21.75 28.73 11.32
N ASP A 451 -20.65 28.71 12.09
CA ASP A 451 -19.59 29.72 12.02
C ASP A 451 -18.36 29.20 11.30
N LEU A 452 -18.51 28.96 10.00
CA LEU A 452 -17.42 28.50 9.13
C LEU A 452 -16.70 29.68 8.44
N PRO A 453 -15.39 29.55 8.19
CA PRO A 453 -14.67 30.38 7.22
C PRO A 453 -15.40 30.46 5.87
N LEU A 454 -15.31 31.61 5.19
CA LEU A 454 -16.04 31.86 3.95
C LEU A 454 -15.77 30.80 2.87
N HIS A 455 -14.51 30.42 2.66
CA HIS A 455 -14.16 29.41 1.64
C HIS A 455 -14.80 28.04 1.93
N LEU A 456 -14.95 27.63 3.21
CA LEU A 456 -15.63 26.38 3.57
C LEU A 456 -17.15 26.45 3.36
N LYS A 457 -17.76 27.62 3.61
CA LYS A 457 -19.18 27.86 3.29
C LYS A 457 -19.42 27.71 1.79
N VAL A 458 -18.63 28.42 0.98
CA VAL A 458 -18.74 28.35 -0.48
C VAL A 458 -18.46 26.94 -0.99
N LYS A 459 -17.44 26.24 -0.47
CA LYS A 459 -17.17 24.83 -0.82
C LYS A 459 -18.38 23.94 -0.57
N LYS A 460 -19.02 24.08 0.60
CA LYS A 460 -20.21 23.32 0.98
C LYS A 460 -21.36 23.58 0.01
N ASP A 461 -21.69 24.85 -0.21
CA ASP A 461 -22.78 25.26 -1.10
C ASP A 461 -22.54 24.80 -2.55
N THR A 462 -21.27 24.79 -2.98
CA THR A 462 -20.83 24.27 -4.28
C THR A 462 -21.09 22.78 -4.38
N ILE A 463 -20.65 21.97 -3.42
CA ILE A 463 -20.86 20.51 -3.42
C ILE A 463 -22.34 20.16 -3.39
N GLU A 464 -23.14 20.87 -2.58
CA GLU A 464 -24.60 20.69 -2.53
C GLU A 464 -25.24 21.01 -3.89
N SER A 465 -24.78 22.08 -4.55
CA SER A 465 -25.26 22.48 -5.88
C SER A 465 -24.84 21.49 -6.99
N ILE A 466 -23.63 20.96 -6.94
CA ILE A 466 -23.14 19.90 -7.86
C ILE A 466 -23.96 18.62 -7.68
N THR A 467 -24.19 18.21 -6.42
CA THR A 467 -24.92 16.97 -6.10
C THR A 467 -26.40 17.05 -6.46
N SER A 468 -26.99 18.24 -6.39
CA SER A 468 -28.40 18.49 -6.74
C SER A 468 -28.60 18.89 -8.21
N SER A 469 -27.53 18.93 -9.02
CA SER A 469 -27.56 19.40 -10.41
C SER A 469 -28.20 20.80 -10.57
N SER A 470 -27.89 21.71 -9.65
CA SER A 470 -28.40 23.09 -9.68
C SER A 470 -27.78 23.90 -10.80
N SER A 471 -28.56 24.80 -11.42
CA SER A 471 -28.07 25.74 -12.43
C SER A 471 -27.05 26.76 -11.88
N THR A 472 -26.99 26.93 -10.55
CA THR A 472 -26.03 27.83 -9.88
C THR A 472 -24.67 27.16 -9.63
N ALA A 473 -24.50 25.89 -9.97
CA ALA A 473 -23.27 25.14 -9.67
C ALA A 473 -22.03 25.78 -10.32
N HIS A 474 -22.12 26.20 -11.59
CA HIS A 474 -21.00 26.82 -12.31
C HIS A 474 -20.49 28.09 -11.61
N GLU A 475 -21.40 29.01 -11.24
CA GLU A 475 -21.05 30.25 -10.54
C GLU A 475 -20.39 29.99 -9.18
N LEU A 476 -20.88 29.00 -8.43
CA LEU A 476 -20.34 28.61 -7.13
C LEU A 476 -18.96 27.95 -7.25
N VAL A 477 -18.74 27.13 -8.29
CA VAL A 477 -17.43 26.54 -8.60
C VAL A 477 -16.40 27.63 -8.88
N ASP A 478 -16.73 28.61 -9.73
CA ASP A 478 -15.83 29.72 -10.03
C ASP A 478 -15.60 30.62 -8.81
N GLN A 479 -16.63 30.84 -7.99
CA GLN A 479 -16.49 31.55 -6.72
C GLN A 479 -15.51 30.84 -5.78
N TYR A 480 -15.64 29.51 -5.63
CA TYR A 480 -14.71 28.72 -4.83
C TYR A 480 -13.29 28.75 -5.40
N TYR A 481 -13.15 28.65 -6.73
CA TYR A 481 -11.85 28.67 -7.41
C TYR A 481 -11.05 29.96 -7.15
N ASN A 482 -11.75 31.07 -6.95
CA ASN A 482 -11.16 32.37 -6.62
C ASN A 482 -10.92 32.57 -5.12
N LEU A 483 -11.70 31.93 -4.26
CA LEU A 483 -11.63 32.10 -2.80
C LEU A 483 -10.75 31.06 -2.08
N SER A 484 -10.51 29.90 -2.68
CA SER A 484 -9.82 28.79 -2.03
C SER A 484 -8.36 29.16 -1.69
N PRO A 485 -7.95 29.05 -0.42
CA PRO A 485 -6.54 29.22 -0.03
C PRO A 485 -5.62 28.14 -0.62
N ILE A 486 -6.16 26.94 -0.86
CA ILE A 486 -5.44 25.82 -1.47
C ILE A 486 -5.90 25.72 -2.92
N LYS A 487 -5.06 26.17 -3.86
CA LYS A 487 -5.44 26.24 -5.27
C LYS A 487 -5.75 24.87 -5.86
N LYS A 488 -5.00 23.85 -5.45
CA LYS A 488 -5.22 22.46 -5.82
C LYS A 488 -6.65 21.99 -5.54
N ASP A 489 -7.17 22.23 -4.34
CA ASP A 489 -8.52 21.80 -3.95
C ASP A 489 -9.60 22.47 -4.84
N ALA A 490 -9.34 23.68 -5.31
CA ALA A 490 -10.20 24.40 -6.24
C ALA A 490 -10.16 23.81 -7.66
N ILE A 491 -8.97 23.47 -8.16
CA ILE A 491 -8.79 22.79 -9.46
C ILE A 491 -9.51 21.44 -9.43
N GLU A 492 -9.28 20.62 -8.39
CA GLU A 492 -9.94 19.30 -8.25
C GLU A 492 -11.47 19.40 -8.20
N LEU A 493 -12.03 20.45 -7.58
CA LEU A 493 -13.48 20.63 -7.53
C LEU A 493 -14.05 21.05 -8.90
N LYS A 494 -13.36 21.94 -9.62
CA LYS A 494 -13.77 22.36 -10.96
C LYS A 494 -13.68 21.22 -11.96
N VAL A 495 -12.57 20.48 -11.98
CA VAL A 495 -12.42 19.25 -12.78
C VAL A 495 -13.56 18.27 -12.49
N GLN A 496 -13.86 18.02 -11.22
CA GLN A 496 -14.93 17.08 -10.86
C GLN A 496 -16.31 17.55 -11.32
N TYR A 497 -16.60 18.85 -11.21
CA TYR A 497 -17.84 19.42 -11.72
C TYR A 497 -17.98 19.21 -13.23
N LEU A 498 -16.93 19.55 -13.99
CA LEU A 498 -16.93 19.43 -15.45
C LEU A 498 -17.07 17.98 -15.91
N LEU A 499 -16.38 17.04 -15.25
CA LEU A 499 -16.53 15.60 -15.50
C LEU A 499 -17.97 15.13 -15.27
N GLN A 500 -18.66 15.68 -14.27
CA GLN A 500 -20.03 15.27 -13.93
C GLN A 500 -21.07 15.79 -14.93
N ILE A 501 -20.85 16.98 -15.51
CA ILE A 501 -21.75 17.53 -16.55
C ILE A 501 -21.39 17.03 -17.96
N GLY A 502 -20.20 16.43 -18.14
CA GLY A 502 -19.73 15.89 -19.41
C GLY A 502 -19.28 16.95 -20.41
N ASP A 503 -18.82 18.11 -19.95
CA ASP A 503 -18.33 19.20 -20.82
C ASP A 503 -16.84 18.99 -21.14
N ILE A 504 -16.56 18.12 -22.10
CA ILE A 504 -15.19 17.71 -22.46
C ILE A 504 -14.36 18.89 -22.98
N ASP A 505 -14.96 19.77 -23.79
CA ASP A 505 -14.29 20.94 -24.35
C ASP A 505 -13.80 21.89 -23.23
N GLU A 506 -14.65 22.18 -22.24
CA GLU A 506 -14.26 23.04 -21.11
C GLU A 506 -13.20 22.35 -20.23
N ILE A 507 -13.25 21.01 -20.06
CA ILE A 507 -12.19 20.26 -19.33
C ILE A 507 -10.85 20.42 -20.02
N ILE A 508 -10.80 20.25 -21.34
CA ILE A 508 -9.58 20.34 -22.13
C ILE A 508 -9.00 21.76 -22.06
N ASP A 509 -9.82 22.79 -22.29
CA ASP A 509 -9.42 24.20 -22.23
C ASP A 509 -8.90 24.61 -20.84
N PHE A 510 -9.64 24.24 -19.79
CA PHE A 510 -9.27 24.53 -18.40
C PHE A 510 -7.96 23.82 -18.02
N SER A 511 -7.83 22.54 -18.36
CA SER A 511 -6.65 21.73 -18.05
C SER A 511 -5.39 22.27 -18.73
N ALA A 512 -5.47 22.59 -20.03
CA ALA A 512 -4.36 23.17 -20.78
C ALA A 512 -3.89 24.50 -20.16
N SER A 513 -4.85 25.34 -19.75
CA SER A 513 -4.56 26.63 -19.11
C SER A 513 -3.89 26.46 -17.73
N GLU A 514 -4.37 25.54 -16.89
CA GLU A 514 -3.76 25.24 -15.60
C GLU A 514 -2.35 24.66 -15.74
N LEU A 515 -2.14 23.75 -16.68
CA LEU A 515 -0.84 23.08 -16.89
C LEU A 515 0.22 24.02 -17.46
N ILE A 516 -0.15 24.98 -18.32
CA ILE A 516 0.76 26.04 -18.77
C ILE A 516 1.20 26.91 -17.60
N ASN A 517 0.25 27.26 -16.71
CA ASN A 517 0.52 28.14 -15.57
C ASN A 517 1.33 27.42 -14.49
N ASN A 518 0.99 26.17 -14.19
CA ASN A 518 1.70 25.32 -13.26
C ASN A 518 1.63 23.85 -13.71
N PRO A 519 2.74 23.29 -14.26
CA PRO A 519 2.81 21.89 -14.67
C PRO A 519 2.49 20.89 -13.55
N SER A 520 2.75 21.26 -12.29
CA SER A 520 2.45 20.41 -11.12
C SER A 520 0.95 20.17 -10.91
N SER A 521 0.08 20.92 -11.59
CA SER A 521 -1.37 20.69 -11.59
C SER A 521 -1.77 19.34 -12.21
N ASN A 522 -0.85 18.66 -12.92
CA ASN A 522 -1.09 17.31 -13.45
C ASN A 522 -1.56 16.32 -12.38
N VAL A 523 -1.10 16.46 -11.12
CA VAL A 523 -1.50 15.56 -10.02
C VAL A 523 -3.00 15.60 -9.70
N CYS A 524 -3.69 16.67 -10.09
CA CYS A 524 -5.14 16.87 -9.91
C CYS A 524 -5.94 16.93 -11.21
N ILE A 525 -5.33 16.62 -12.36
CA ILE A 525 -5.99 16.63 -13.67
C ILE A 525 -6.00 15.20 -14.25
N PRO A 526 -7.15 14.70 -14.73
CA PRO A 526 -7.28 13.34 -15.25
C PRO A 526 -6.74 13.23 -16.69
N LEU A 527 -5.43 13.41 -16.88
CA LEU A 527 -4.82 13.46 -18.21
C LEU A 527 -5.11 12.22 -19.05
N GLU A 528 -5.01 11.02 -18.47
CA GLU A 528 -5.32 9.75 -19.16
C GLU A 528 -6.75 9.73 -19.74
N TYR A 529 -7.74 10.14 -18.95
CA TYR A 529 -9.14 10.26 -19.40
C TYR A 529 -9.28 11.30 -20.51
N ILE A 530 -8.71 12.50 -20.30
CA ILE A 530 -8.79 13.60 -21.29
C ILE A 530 -8.24 13.14 -22.64
N THR A 531 -7.10 12.47 -22.65
CA THR A 531 -6.47 12.01 -23.89
C THR A 531 -7.24 10.89 -24.57
N THR A 532 -7.89 10.00 -23.82
CA THR A 532 -8.80 9.01 -24.39
C THR A 532 -10.01 9.66 -25.04
N GLU A 533 -10.59 10.69 -24.44
CA GLU A 533 -11.72 11.42 -25.04
C GLU A 533 -11.29 12.21 -26.29
N ILE A 534 -10.10 12.83 -26.27
CA ILE A 534 -9.53 13.51 -27.46
C ILE A 534 -9.42 12.54 -28.65
N GLU A 535 -8.91 11.33 -28.40
CA GLU A 535 -8.78 10.28 -29.43
C GLU A 535 -10.15 9.82 -29.93
N ASN A 536 -11.08 9.50 -29.02
CA ASN A 536 -12.40 8.97 -29.36
C ASN A 536 -13.27 9.98 -30.14
N ASP A 537 -13.23 11.25 -29.74
CA ASP A 537 -14.06 12.31 -30.32
C ASP A 537 -13.33 13.12 -31.41
N SER A 538 -12.06 12.81 -31.67
CA SER A 538 -11.23 13.49 -32.68
C SER A 538 -11.15 15.01 -32.45
N ILE A 539 -10.86 15.42 -31.21
CA ILE A 539 -10.83 16.84 -30.80
C ILE A 539 -9.43 17.41 -31.06
N TYR A 540 -9.22 18.04 -32.21
CA TYR A 540 -7.92 18.58 -32.62
C TYR A 540 -7.79 20.09 -32.37
N THR A 541 -7.62 20.47 -31.10
CA THR A 541 -7.41 21.86 -30.70
C THR A 541 -6.00 22.09 -30.14
N ILE A 542 -5.58 23.35 -30.00
CA ILE A 542 -4.31 23.67 -29.33
C ILE A 542 -4.27 23.13 -27.89
N ASP A 543 -5.42 23.10 -27.23
CA ASP A 543 -5.55 22.62 -25.85
C ASP A 543 -5.40 21.11 -25.77
N SER A 544 -5.90 20.39 -26.78
CA SER A 544 -5.66 18.96 -26.96
C SER A 544 -4.17 18.66 -27.13
N VAL A 545 -3.46 19.45 -27.94
CA VAL A 545 -1.99 19.31 -28.12
C VAL A 545 -1.25 19.53 -26.80
N ILE A 546 -1.63 20.55 -26.03
CA ILE A 546 -1.02 20.84 -24.72
C ILE A 546 -1.30 19.70 -23.73
N CYS A 547 -2.53 19.20 -23.66
CA CYS A 547 -2.88 18.08 -22.78
C CYS A 547 -2.13 16.80 -23.17
N GLY A 548 -2.05 16.49 -24.47
CA GLY A 548 -1.26 15.37 -24.99
C GLY A 548 0.22 15.48 -24.65
N TYR A 549 0.79 16.70 -24.74
CA TYR A 549 2.19 16.95 -24.35
C TYR A 549 2.45 16.64 -22.88
N PHE A 550 1.59 17.13 -21.98
CA PHE A 550 1.74 16.86 -20.55
C PHE A 550 1.41 15.42 -20.18
N HIS A 551 0.48 14.76 -20.88
CA HIS A 551 0.25 13.32 -20.71
C HIS A 551 1.54 12.55 -21.03
N ASN A 552 2.13 12.79 -22.20
CA ASN A 552 3.37 12.12 -22.62
C ASN A 552 4.54 12.42 -21.68
N HIS A 553 4.59 13.62 -21.09
CA HIS A 553 5.68 14.00 -20.18
C HIS A 553 5.59 13.35 -18.79
N PHE A 554 4.37 13.12 -18.27
CA PHE A 554 4.17 12.67 -16.89
C PHE A 554 3.65 11.24 -16.74
N SER A 555 3.25 10.60 -17.83
CA SER A 555 2.76 9.22 -17.82
C SER A 555 3.88 8.22 -18.02
N ASP A 556 3.72 7.04 -17.42
CA ASP A 556 4.56 5.87 -17.69
C ASP A 556 4.23 5.21 -19.05
N LEU A 557 3.06 5.50 -19.62
CA LEU A 557 2.65 5.08 -20.96
C LEU A 557 3.23 6.01 -22.02
N ASP A 558 3.75 5.43 -23.11
CA ASP A 558 4.22 6.18 -24.28
C ASP A 558 3.04 6.83 -25.00
N GLY A 559 2.88 8.14 -24.78
CA GLY A 559 1.82 8.96 -25.38
C GLY A 559 2.26 9.67 -26.67
N SER A 560 3.43 9.33 -27.22
CA SER A 560 3.99 9.99 -28.40
C SER A 560 3.08 9.89 -29.62
N ALA A 561 2.47 8.72 -29.87
CA ALA A 561 1.60 8.50 -31.02
C ALA A 561 0.41 9.48 -31.03
N LEU A 562 -0.30 9.59 -29.90
CA LEU A 562 -1.42 10.53 -29.76
C LEU A 562 -0.95 11.98 -29.88
N LEU A 563 0.16 12.33 -29.22
CA LEU A 563 0.70 13.69 -29.28
C LEU A 563 1.01 14.09 -30.72
N ASN A 564 1.64 13.21 -31.50
CA ASN A 564 1.98 13.46 -32.89
C ASN A 564 0.71 13.62 -33.74
N GLU A 565 -0.26 12.70 -33.61
CA GLU A 565 -1.53 12.77 -34.34
C GLU A 565 -2.28 14.08 -34.06
N VAL A 566 -2.49 14.42 -32.79
CA VAL A 566 -3.22 15.64 -32.40
C VAL A 566 -2.46 16.89 -32.84
N PHE A 567 -1.13 16.87 -32.81
CA PHE A 567 -0.29 17.95 -33.30
C PHE A 567 -0.47 18.18 -34.81
N GLU A 568 -0.35 17.12 -35.61
CA GLU A 568 -0.50 17.20 -37.07
C GLU A 568 -1.89 17.63 -37.49
N GLU A 569 -2.94 17.01 -36.94
CA GLU A 569 -4.33 17.31 -37.27
C GLU A 569 -4.71 18.74 -36.86
N TYR A 570 -4.16 19.26 -35.75
CA TYR A 570 -4.35 20.66 -35.38
C TYR A 570 -3.80 21.62 -36.46
N PHE A 571 -2.58 21.40 -36.95
CA PHE A 571 -2.00 22.23 -38.01
C PHE A 571 -2.73 22.07 -39.35
N PHE A 572 -3.13 20.84 -39.68
CA PHE A 572 -3.95 20.56 -40.85
C PHE A 572 -5.28 21.30 -40.81
N SER A 573 -5.95 21.33 -39.65
CA SER A 573 -7.22 22.05 -39.45
C SER A 573 -7.10 23.56 -39.69
N LEU A 574 -5.90 24.13 -39.49
CA LEU A 574 -5.59 25.54 -39.74
C LEU A 574 -5.12 25.82 -41.18
N GLY A 575 -4.92 24.78 -41.98
CA GLY A 575 -4.36 24.90 -43.34
C GLY A 575 -2.90 25.36 -43.35
N ILE A 576 -2.14 25.01 -42.32
CA ILE A 576 -0.75 25.42 -42.12
C ILE A 576 0.17 24.21 -42.31
N GLU A 577 1.22 24.35 -43.11
CA GLU A 577 2.20 23.25 -43.34
C GLU A 577 3.32 23.24 -42.29
N ARG A 578 3.61 24.40 -41.66
CA ARG A 578 4.74 24.53 -40.73
C ARG A 578 4.34 25.31 -39.49
N PRO A 579 4.75 24.87 -38.28
CA PRO A 579 4.48 25.62 -37.06
C PRO A 579 4.94 27.08 -37.08
N SER A 580 6.02 27.39 -37.80
CA SER A 580 6.52 28.77 -37.93
C SER A 580 5.55 29.73 -38.66
N GLU A 581 4.58 29.21 -39.41
CA GLU A 581 3.57 30.04 -40.10
C GLU A 581 2.51 30.60 -39.14
N LEU A 582 2.38 30.04 -37.93
CA LEU A 582 1.58 30.62 -36.85
C LEU A 582 2.17 31.93 -36.30
N VAL A 583 3.44 32.24 -36.57
CA VAL A 583 4.14 33.39 -36.00
C VAL A 583 3.58 34.70 -36.58
N THR A 584 2.63 35.28 -35.86
CA THR A 584 2.07 36.61 -36.15
C THR A 584 2.55 37.66 -35.14
N LYS A 585 2.13 38.92 -35.28
CA LYS A 585 2.51 40.01 -34.36
C LYS A 585 1.93 39.87 -32.96
N GLU A 586 0.83 39.14 -32.79
CA GLU A 586 0.14 38.94 -31.52
C GLU A 586 -0.12 37.44 -31.31
N LEU A 587 0.61 36.82 -30.39
CA LEU A 587 0.43 35.43 -30.00
C LEU A 587 -0.12 35.37 -28.57
N ASN A 588 -1.14 34.54 -28.36
CA ASN A 588 -1.62 34.23 -27.01
C ASN A 588 -0.62 33.30 -26.28
N SER A 589 -0.80 33.12 -24.97
CA SER A 589 0.08 32.30 -24.14
C SER A 589 0.18 30.84 -24.61
N LYS A 590 -0.93 30.27 -25.07
CA LYS A 590 -1.01 28.89 -25.58
C LYS A 590 -0.18 28.70 -26.85
N ASN A 591 -0.33 29.60 -27.82
CA ASN A 591 0.47 29.61 -29.05
C ASN A 591 1.96 29.76 -28.75
N ILE A 592 2.32 30.62 -27.79
CA ILE A 592 3.72 30.78 -27.36
C ILE A 592 4.23 29.47 -26.75
N PHE A 593 3.44 28.81 -25.90
CA PHE A 593 3.81 27.55 -25.27
C PHE A 593 4.02 26.44 -26.30
N LEU A 594 3.07 26.27 -27.23
CA LEU A 594 3.14 25.31 -28.34
C LEU A 594 4.45 25.48 -29.11
N LEU A 595 4.70 26.68 -29.64
CA LEU A 595 5.85 26.97 -30.49
C LEU A 595 7.19 26.83 -29.76
N LYS A 596 7.23 27.13 -28.45
CA LYS A 596 8.47 27.13 -27.67
C LYS A 596 8.81 25.75 -27.08
N ASN A 597 7.80 25.02 -26.61
CA ASN A 597 8.01 23.83 -25.79
C ASN A 597 7.64 22.53 -26.50
N ILE A 598 6.64 22.57 -27.40
CA ILE A 598 6.07 21.37 -28.05
C ILE A 598 6.59 21.21 -29.47
N SER A 599 6.68 22.28 -30.28
CA SER A 599 7.13 22.24 -31.68
C SER A 599 8.63 21.93 -31.81
N LYS A 600 8.99 20.68 -31.56
CA LYS A 600 10.36 20.13 -31.64
C LYS A 600 10.37 18.93 -32.57
N ILE A 601 11.58 18.54 -33.02
CA ILE A 601 11.78 17.49 -34.03
C ILE A 601 11.12 16.17 -33.60
N ASP A 602 11.20 15.84 -32.32
CA ASP A 602 10.65 14.62 -31.71
C ASP A 602 9.11 14.53 -31.71
N VAL A 603 8.40 15.64 -31.98
CA VAL A 603 6.93 15.69 -32.06
C VAL A 603 6.44 15.88 -33.50
N MET A 604 7.31 16.35 -34.40
CA MET A 604 6.98 16.69 -35.79
C MET A 604 7.29 15.56 -36.79
N ASP A 605 7.38 14.32 -36.30
CA ASP A 605 7.99 13.17 -36.97
C ASP A 605 7.18 12.62 -38.15
#